data_AF-A0A8S9BK22-F1
#
_entry.id   AF-A0A8S9BK22-F1
#
_cell.length_a   1.000
_cell.length_b   1.000
_cell.length_c   1.000
_cell.angle_alpha   90.00
_cell.angle_beta   90.00
_cell.angle_gamma   90.00
#
_symmetry.space_group_name_H-M   'P 1'
#
loop_
_entity.id
_entity.type
_entity.pdbx_description
1 polymer ?
#
loop_
_entity_poly.entity_id
_entity_poly.type
_entity_poly.pdbx_seq_one_letter_code
_entity_poly.pdbx_strand_id
1 'polypeptide(L)'
;MDFYEPSGDDSEVEISHALQEDRNMLSKGKQAVGLARDYVPGWTSRDGFREFFQNWIDGIVESRKISPRSVSITVKDSVEEWIATAHPHGSDEVLGFIRFRKTKGYLELTNLKAQLSRKSLDLGASSKCNADSLAGTHGEGFKVASLVMVRKGHQVRYESAQYYWSFQFGGRDKNHLYCHLAPMKDTKVTSAMLRDSQRIAAGRARELKSNIWEDVSVKIGRVYNSNGKMIDFATFQDWIKVSFLLNRPANTINTLHGDLVLDLEFSNRVFLKGLYLGDSTTYKKLRFGYNFLTGDINRDRQRLTNPDEEASLLTGIWAEAISRNEDALKEYVKMLREDDEKHWADINLANDKLTSATTQKIWEYLKRQDPERNSFFYYTKTQEQIYNFSFYQY
;
A
#
# COMPACT_ATOMS: atom_id res chain seq x y z
N MET A 1 10.05 51.79 -69.70
CA MET A 1 10.04 51.43 -68.28
C MET A 1 8.63 51.68 -67.84
N ASP A 2 7.74 50.72 -68.09
CA ASP A 2 6.33 50.81 -67.73
C ASP A 2 5.91 49.39 -67.34
N PHE A 3 5.67 49.23 -66.04
CA PHE A 3 5.34 47.98 -65.41
C PHE A 3 3.83 47.72 -65.53
N TYR A 4 3.52 46.50 -65.95
CA TYR A 4 2.20 45.91 -66.02
C TYR A 4 1.72 45.54 -64.60
N GLU A 5 0.54 46.02 -64.21
CA GLU A 5 -0.28 45.36 -63.18
C GLU A 5 -1.08 44.22 -63.81
N PRO A 6 -1.29 43.12 -63.05
CA PRO A 6 -2.66 42.64 -62.97
C PRO A 6 -3.09 42.22 -61.56
N SER A 7 -4.27 42.75 -61.21
CA SER A 7 -5.42 42.13 -60.55
C SER A 7 -5.20 41.12 -59.41
N GLY A 8 -5.73 41.49 -58.24
CA GLY A 8 -5.73 40.73 -57.01
C GLY A 8 -6.52 39.41 -57.07
N ASP A 9 -5.99 38.47 -56.32
CA ASP A 9 -6.57 37.18 -55.99
C ASP A 9 -7.03 37.24 -54.54
N ASP A 10 -8.35 37.13 -54.34
CA ASP A 10 -8.99 37.00 -53.03
C ASP A 10 -8.59 35.65 -52.41
N SER A 11 -7.58 35.66 -51.54
CA SER A 11 -7.33 34.55 -50.64
C SER A 11 -7.95 34.87 -49.28
N GLU A 12 -9.12 34.29 -49.04
CA GLU A 12 -9.69 34.12 -47.71
C GLU A 12 -8.66 33.40 -46.83
N VAL A 13 -7.98 34.15 -45.98
CA VAL A 13 -7.20 33.58 -44.89
C VAL A 13 -8.20 33.05 -43.86
N GLU A 14 -8.51 31.76 -43.95
CA GLU A 14 -9.12 31.01 -42.85
C GLU A 14 -8.17 31.08 -41.64
N ILE A 15 -8.40 32.07 -40.78
CA ILE A 15 -7.79 32.15 -39.46
C ILE A 15 -8.43 31.03 -38.62
N SER A 16 -7.87 29.83 -38.74
CA SER A 16 -8.12 28.75 -37.80
C SER A 16 -7.51 29.14 -36.45
N HIS A 17 -8.28 29.90 -35.66
CA HIS A 17 -8.10 29.97 -34.22
C HIS A 17 -8.47 28.61 -33.63
N ALA A 18 -7.64 27.59 -33.89
CA ALA A 18 -7.53 26.45 -33.01
C ALA A 18 -6.95 27.00 -31.70
N LEU A 19 -7.84 27.40 -30.79
CA LEU A 19 -7.51 27.60 -29.39
C LEU A 19 -6.70 26.38 -28.97
N GLN A 20 -5.43 26.61 -28.73
CA GLN A 20 -4.50 25.61 -28.24
C GLN A 20 -5.00 25.26 -26.83
N GLU A 21 -5.94 24.31 -26.74
CA GLU A 21 -6.46 23.82 -25.46
C GLU A 21 -5.26 23.43 -24.64
N ASP A 22 -5.01 24.18 -23.55
CA ASP A 22 -3.91 23.89 -22.65
C ASP A 22 -4.15 22.49 -22.09
N ARG A 23 -3.38 21.53 -22.61
CA ARG A 23 -3.52 20.10 -22.29
C ARG A 23 -3.35 19.80 -20.79
N ASN A 24 -2.92 20.80 -20.01
CA ASN A 24 -2.74 20.71 -18.57
C ASN A 24 -3.97 21.13 -17.76
N MET A 25 -4.97 21.77 -18.37
CA MET A 25 -6.17 22.20 -17.67
C MET A 25 -7.22 21.09 -17.58
N LEU A 26 -7.91 21.03 -16.45
CA LEU A 26 -9.08 20.16 -16.29
C LEU A 26 -10.25 20.77 -17.06
N SER A 27 -10.85 19.96 -17.94
CA SER A 27 -12.06 20.29 -18.67
C SER A 27 -13.10 19.19 -18.50
N LYS A 28 -14.37 19.56 -18.63
CA LYS A 28 -15.47 18.58 -18.63
C LYS A 28 -15.29 17.67 -19.85
N GLY A 29 -15.26 16.36 -19.63
CA GLY A 29 -15.05 15.45 -20.74
C GLY A 29 -14.92 13.99 -20.32
N LYS A 30 -14.65 13.14 -21.31
CA LYS A 30 -14.40 11.72 -21.14
C LYS A 30 -13.02 11.41 -21.73
N GLN A 31 -12.16 10.80 -20.93
CA GLN A 31 -10.80 10.45 -21.34
C GLN A 31 -10.55 8.96 -21.19
N ALA A 32 -9.99 8.34 -22.24
CA ALA A 32 -9.50 6.98 -22.17
C ALA A 32 -8.23 6.92 -21.30
N VAL A 33 -8.19 5.98 -20.36
CA VAL A 33 -7.05 5.83 -19.44
C VAL A 33 -5.97 4.92 -20.03
N GLY A 34 -6.26 4.25 -21.16
CA GLY A 34 -5.33 3.34 -21.84
C GLY A 34 -5.25 1.95 -21.21
N LEU A 35 -6.23 1.57 -20.36
CA LEU A 35 -6.29 0.26 -19.71
C LEU A 35 -7.52 -0.52 -20.19
N ALA A 36 -7.30 -1.73 -20.70
CA ALA A 36 -8.35 -2.67 -21.07
C ALA A 36 -8.88 -3.42 -19.83
N ARG A 37 -10.14 -3.85 -19.86
CA ARG A 37 -10.85 -4.47 -18.74
C ARG A 37 -10.15 -5.71 -18.18
N ASP A 38 -9.46 -6.46 -19.02
CA ASP A 38 -8.71 -7.66 -18.68
C ASP A 38 -7.26 -7.38 -18.26
N TYR A 39 -6.81 -6.12 -18.25
CA TYR A 39 -5.50 -5.76 -17.70
C TYR A 39 -5.38 -6.23 -16.24
N VAL A 40 -4.23 -6.79 -15.88
CA VAL A 40 -3.97 -7.45 -14.58
C VAL A 40 -5.10 -8.41 -14.16
N PRO A 41 -5.38 -9.48 -14.93
CA PRO A 41 -6.59 -10.30 -14.74
C PRO A 41 -6.61 -11.04 -13.39
N GLY A 42 -5.43 -11.38 -12.85
CA GLY A 42 -5.28 -12.04 -11.55
C GLY A 42 -5.53 -11.14 -10.34
N TRP A 43 -5.60 -9.81 -10.51
CA TRP A 43 -5.78 -8.89 -9.39
C TRP A 43 -7.20 -8.93 -8.82
N THR A 44 -7.24 -9.03 -7.49
CA THR A 44 -8.43 -9.02 -6.63
C THR A 44 -8.74 -7.62 -6.12
N SER A 45 -9.90 -7.41 -5.50
CA SER A 45 -10.23 -6.13 -4.85
C SER A 45 -9.23 -5.78 -3.74
N ARG A 46 -8.60 -6.77 -3.12
CA ARG A 46 -7.55 -6.58 -2.12
C ARG A 46 -6.32 -5.90 -2.74
N ASP A 47 -5.89 -6.35 -3.93
CA ASP A 47 -4.78 -5.73 -4.67
C ASP A 47 -5.12 -4.29 -5.09
N GLY A 48 -6.37 -4.06 -5.53
CA GLY A 48 -6.88 -2.71 -5.79
C GLY A 48 -6.82 -1.81 -4.54
N PHE A 49 -7.28 -2.31 -3.39
CA PHE A 49 -7.22 -1.57 -2.13
C PHE A 49 -5.78 -1.26 -1.71
N ARG A 50 -4.85 -2.20 -1.87
CA ARG A 50 -3.41 -1.99 -1.61
C ARG A 50 -2.86 -0.80 -2.38
N GLU A 51 -3.23 -0.63 -3.64
CA GLU A 51 -2.82 0.53 -4.45
C GLU A 51 -3.50 1.83 -3.99
N PHE A 52 -4.79 1.81 -3.63
CA PHE A 52 -5.44 3.00 -3.05
C PHE A 52 -4.77 3.42 -1.73
N PHE A 53 -4.44 2.46 -0.87
CA PHE A 53 -3.77 2.70 0.40
C PHE A 53 -2.38 3.31 0.21
N GLN A 54 -1.59 2.78 -0.73
CA GLN A 54 -0.28 3.35 -1.08
C GLN A 54 -0.42 4.78 -1.59
N ASN A 55 -1.35 5.04 -2.52
CA ASN A 55 -1.60 6.40 -3.01
C ASN A 55 -2.03 7.35 -1.87
N TRP A 56 -2.77 6.83 -0.89
CA TRP A 56 -3.17 7.60 0.28
C TRP A 56 -1.98 7.96 1.18
N ILE A 57 -1.07 7.03 1.49
CA ILE A 57 0.16 7.35 2.25
C ILE A 57 1.09 8.26 1.45
N ASP A 58 1.36 7.93 0.19
CA ASP A 58 2.29 8.68 -0.66
C ASP A 58 1.81 10.12 -0.86
N GLY A 59 0.50 10.32 -1.07
CA GLY A 59 -0.05 11.66 -1.20
C GLY A 59 0.04 12.48 0.09
N ILE A 60 0.01 11.84 1.27
CA ILE A 60 0.24 12.53 2.55
C ILE A 60 1.70 12.97 2.64
N VAL A 61 2.61 12.04 2.36
CA VAL A 61 4.07 12.27 2.38
C VAL A 61 4.47 13.38 1.40
N GLU A 62 3.96 13.34 0.17
CA GLU A 62 4.24 14.32 -0.88
C GLU A 62 3.67 15.70 -0.56
N SER A 63 2.39 15.77 -0.17
CA SER A 63 1.72 17.06 0.12
C SER A 63 2.28 17.76 1.35
N ARG A 64 2.75 17.00 2.35
CA ARG A 64 3.26 17.54 3.62
C ARG A 64 4.77 17.58 3.71
N LYS A 65 5.49 17.02 2.73
CA LYS A 65 6.96 16.95 2.68
C LYS A 65 7.56 16.33 3.95
N ILE A 66 6.93 15.28 4.46
CA ILE A 66 7.36 14.55 5.67
C ILE A 66 7.90 13.17 5.31
N SER A 67 8.69 12.56 6.18
CA SER A 67 9.11 11.17 5.99
C SER A 67 7.93 10.21 6.20
N PRO A 68 7.82 9.10 5.42
CA PRO A 68 6.81 8.06 5.66
C PRO A 68 6.82 7.52 7.10
N ARG A 69 8.00 7.45 7.73
CA ARG A 69 8.15 6.97 9.13
C ARG A 69 7.60 7.94 10.17
N SER A 70 7.37 9.20 9.80
CA SER A 70 6.83 10.24 10.68
C SER A 70 5.30 10.27 10.68
N VAL A 71 4.63 9.35 9.97
CA VAL A 71 3.17 9.24 9.93
C VAL A 71 2.71 8.16 10.90
N SER A 72 1.88 8.54 11.87
CA SER A 72 1.16 7.61 12.73
C SER A 72 -0.29 7.46 12.26
N ILE A 73 -0.87 6.27 12.44
CA ILE A 73 -2.28 6.00 12.15
C ILE A 73 -2.98 5.60 13.43
N THR A 74 -4.14 6.21 13.66
CA THR A 74 -5.06 5.86 14.74
C THR A 74 -6.33 5.28 14.13
N VAL A 75 -6.74 4.11 14.61
CA VAL A 75 -7.95 3.42 14.14
C VAL A 75 -9.04 3.50 15.20
N LYS A 76 -10.25 3.80 14.77
CA LYS A 76 -11.47 3.77 15.58
C LYS A 76 -12.52 2.94 14.87
N ASP A 77 -13.01 1.91 15.54
CA ASP A 77 -14.11 1.07 15.05
C ASP A 77 -15.36 1.29 15.89
N SER A 78 -16.43 1.74 15.23
CA SER A 78 -17.74 2.01 15.83
C SER A 78 -18.82 1.16 15.18
N VAL A 79 -20.03 1.19 15.71
CA VAL A 79 -21.16 0.42 15.15
C VAL A 79 -21.51 0.87 13.72
N GLU A 80 -21.38 2.17 13.43
CA GLU A 80 -21.75 2.74 12.13
C GLU A 80 -20.59 2.76 11.13
N GLU A 81 -19.37 2.96 11.65
CA GLU A 81 -18.20 3.33 10.84
C GLU A 81 -16.90 2.77 11.39
N TRP A 82 -16.01 2.43 10.47
CA TRP A 82 -14.59 2.22 10.75
C TRP A 82 -13.80 3.40 10.19
N ILE A 83 -12.92 4.01 10.99
CA ILE A 83 -12.16 5.21 10.62
C ILE A 83 -10.69 5.02 11.00
N ALA A 84 -9.79 5.28 10.06
CA ALA A 84 -8.37 5.45 10.31
C ALA A 84 -7.96 6.90 9.99
N THR A 85 -7.30 7.58 10.93
CA THR A 85 -6.78 8.94 10.73
C THR A 85 -5.25 8.93 10.76
N ALA A 86 -4.63 9.60 9.79
CA ALA A 86 -3.19 9.78 9.73
C ALA A 86 -2.79 11.10 10.37
N HIS A 87 -1.74 11.06 11.18
CA HIS A 87 -1.22 12.19 11.94
C HIS A 87 0.31 12.29 11.80
N PRO A 88 0.91 13.47 11.91
CA PRO A 88 2.34 13.58 12.15
C PRO A 88 2.67 13.01 13.54
N HIS A 89 3.85 12.42 13.68
CA HIS A 89 4.33 11.95 14.96
C HIS A 89 4.39 13.10 15.99
N GLY A 90 3.69 12.94 17.11
CA GLY A 90 3.63 13.95 18.18
C GLY A 90 2.65 15.12 17.93
N SER A 91 1.77 15.02 16.94
CA SER A 91 0.74 16.03 16.64
C SER A 91 -0.64 15.40 16.47
N ASP A 92 -1.68 16.10 16.89
CA ASP A 92 -3.07 15.72 16.66
C ASP A 92 -3.62 16.23 15.31
N GLU A 93 -2.81 16.93 14.51
CA GLU A 93 -3.22 17.37 13.18
C GLU A 93 -3.58 16.15 12.31
N VAL A 94 -4.77 16.16 11.72
CA VAL A 94 -5.17 15.15 10.74
C VAL A 94 -4.60 15.52 9.38
N LEU A 95 -3.82 14.61 8.79
CA LEU A 95 -3.27 14.76 7.43
C LEU A 95 -4.17 14.14 6.36
N GLY A 96 -4.91 13.11 6.74
CA GLY A 96 -5.79 12.35 5.87
C GLY A 96 -6.55 11.31 6.68
N PHE A 97 -7.57 10.71 6.07
CA PHE A 97 -8.35 9.66 6.72
C PHE A 97 -8.83 8.62 5.72
N ILE A 98 -9.03 7.41 6.23
CA ILE A 98 -9.77 6.33 5.59
C ILE A 98 -11.05 6.13 6.40
N ARG A 99 -12.19 6.06 5.72
CA ARG A 99 -13.49 5.88 6.35
C ARG A 99 -14.29 4.84 5.61
N PHE A 100 -14.78 3.84 6.33
CA PHE A 100 -15.72 2.86 5.82
C PHE A 100 -17.07 3.01 6.53
N ARG A 101 -18.12 3.26 5.75
CA ARG A 101 -19.49 3.43 6.26
C ARG A 101 -20.20 2.07 6.20
N LYS A 102 -20.30 1.37 7.34
CA LYS A 102 -20.76 -0.03 7.41
C LYS A 102 -22.17 -0.22 6.85
N THR A 103 -23.08 0.70 7.16
CA THR A 103 -24.48 0.65 6.68
C THR A 103 -24.63 1.02 5.20
N LYS A 104 -23.74 1.86 4.68
CA LYS A 104 -23.81 2.35 3.29
C LYS A 104 -22.97 1.52 2.32
N GLY A 105 -22.03 0.71 2.83
CA GLY A 105 -21.19 -0.18 2.03
C GLY A 105 -20.30 0.55 1.04
N TYR A 106 -19.69 1.67 1.46
CA TYR A 106 -18.68 2.37 0.68
C TYR A 106 -17.51 2.83 1.55
N LEU A 107 -16.36 2.90 0.90
CA LEU A 107 -15.07 3.27 1.42
C LEU A 107 -14.68 4.66 0.88
N GLU A 108 -14.04 5.47 1.71
CA GLU A 108 -13.50 6.78 1.38
C GLU A 108 -12.06 6.87 1.86
N LEU A 109 -11.12 7.24 0.97
CA LEU A 109 -9.76 7.60 1.35
C LEU A 109 -9.53 9.05 0.94
N THR A 110 -9.06 9.88 1.88
CA THR A 110 -8.89 11.31 1.68
C THR A 110 -7.52 11.77 2.14
N ASN A 111 -6.86 12.55 1.29
CA ASN A 111 -5.64 13.29 1.61
C ASN A 111 -5.98 14.77 1.67
N LEU A 112 -5.70 15.41 2.80
CA LEU A 112 -6.01 16.82 3.00
C LEU A 112 -4.88 17.69 2.44
N LYS A 113 -5.24 18.79 1.76
CA LYS A 113 -4.28 19.69 1.07
C LYS A 113 -3.47 19.00 -0.04
N ALA A 114 -4.10 18.09 -0.76
CA ALA A 114 -3.51 17.38 -1.90
C ALA A 114 -4.46 17.47 -3.10
N GLN A 115 -3.95 17.53 -4.33
CA GLN A 115 -4.78 17.64 -5.52
C GLN A 115 -4.33 16.71 -6.65
N LEU A 116 -5.29 16.23 -7.43
CA LEU A 116 -5.03 15.55 -8.70
C LEU A 116 -4.97 16.57 -9.84
N SER A 117 -3.95 16.41 -10.68
CA SER A 117 -3.78 17.22 -11.88
C SER A 117 -4.26 16.46 -13.12
N ARG A 118 -4.54 17.18 -14.22
CA ARG A 118 -4.92 16.56 -15.49
C ARG A 118 -3.87 15.56 -16.00
N LYS A 119 -2.59 15.87 -15.78
CA LYS A 119 -1.45 15.00 -16.15
C LYS A 119 -1.49 13.64 -15.46
N SER A 120 -2.13 13.55 -14.29
CA SER A 120 -2.30 12.28 -13.59
C SER A 120 -3.10 11.24 -14.38
N LEU A 121 -3.85 11.62 -15.43
CA LEU A 121 -4.54 10.67 -16.33
C LEU A 121 -3.66 10.16 -17.47
N ASP A 122 -2.58 10.85 -17.80
CA ASP A 122 -1.71 10.49 -18.92
C ASP A 122 -0.82 9.30 -18.53
N LEU A 123 -0.60 8.36 -19.45
CA LEU A 123 0.30 7.22 -19.23
C LEU A 123 1.74 7.72 -19.13
N GLY A 124 2.54 7.12 -18.23
CA GLY A 124 3.95 7.49 -18.06
C GLY A 124 4.23 8.83 -17.34
N ALA A 125 3.21 9.61 -16.99
CA ALA A 125 3.38 10.78 -16.13
C ALA A 125 3.58 10.33 -14.67
N SER A 126 4.83 10.22 -14.23
CA SER A 126 5.17 9.86 -12.84
C SER A 126 6.10 10.92 -12.23
N SER A 127 5.73 11.47 -11.07
CA SER A 127 6.62 12.26 -10.22
C SER A 127 7.59 11.40 -9.41
N LYS A 128 7.45 10.06 -9.45
CA LYS A 128 8.15 9.12 -8.55
C LYS A 128 9.44 8.52 -9.12
N CYS A 129 9.94 9.00 -10.26
CA CYS A 129 11.08 8.38 -10.96
C CYS A 129 12.42 8.38 -10.20
N ASN A 130 12.54 8.99 -9.00
CA ASN A 130 13.81 9.08 -8.25
C ASN A 130 13.65 8.99 -6.71
N ALA A 131 12.55 8.45 -6.18
CA ALA A 131 12.33 8.37 -4.73
C ALA A 131 12.32 6.92 -4.23
N ASP A 132 13.49 6.40 -3.82
CA ASP A 132 13.68 5.04 -3.27
C ASP A 132 12.83 4.74 -2.00
N SER A 133 12.26 5.79 -1.40
CA SER A 133 11.40 5.72 -0.22
C SER A 133 9.91 5.51 -0.53
N LEU A 134 9.47 5.75 -1.77
CA LEU A 134 8.08 5.56 -2.19
C LEU A 134 7.97 4.21 -2.91
N ALA A 135 7.05 3.37 -2.44
CA ALA A 135 6.80 2.08 -3.08
C ALA A 135 6.02 2.31 -4.39
N GLY A 136 6.72 2.45 -5.51
CA GLY A 136 6.13 2.32 -6.84
C GLY A 136 6.74 3.17 -7.94
N THR A 137 7.06 2.52 -9.06
CA THR A 137 7.74 3.12 -10.22
C THR A 137 6.83 3.96 -11.13
N HIS A 138 5.50 3.89 -10.97
CA HIS A 138 4.57 4.54 -11.91
C HIS A 138 3.39 5.17 -11.16
N GLY A 139 3.09 6.44 -11.41
CA GLY A 139 1.88 7.16 -10.97
C GLY A 139 0.56 6.60 -11.54
N GLU A 140 0.56 5.35 -11.96
CA GLU A 140 -0.54 4.63 -12.60
C GLU A 140 -1.32 3.73 -11.63
N GLY A 141 -0.79 3.50 -10.42
CA GLY A 141 -1.39 2.60 -9.43
C GLY A 141 -2.87 2.89 -9.16
N PHE A 142 -3.25 4.17 -9.07
CA PHE A 142 -4.64 4.57 -8.83
C PHE A 142 -5.58 4.24 -10.02
N LYS A 143 -5.05 4.27 -11.25
CA LYS A 143 -5.79 3.91 -12.48
C LYS A 143 -6.04 2.41 -12.52
N VAL A 144 -5.00 1.62 -12.22
CA VAL A 144 -5.08 0.16 -12.15
C VAL A 144 -6.01 -0.27 -11.01
N ALA A 145 -5.91 0.37 -9.84
CA ALA A 145 -6.83 0.15 -8.72
C ALA A 145 -8.28 0.44 -9.09
N SER A 146 -8.52 1.56 -9.78
CA SER A 146 -9.84 1.94 -10.30
C SER A 146 -10.37 0.91 -11.29
N LEU A 147 -9.52 0.42 -12.20
CA LEU A 147 -9.87 -0.65 -13.14
C LEU A 147 -10.37 -1.90 -12.41
N VAL A 148 -9.61 -2.35 -11.42
CA VAL A 148 -9.91 -3.58 -10.67
C VAL A 148 -11.24 -3.45 -9.92
N MET A 149 -11.48 -2.33 -9.25
CA MET A 149 -12.74 -2.11 -8.51
C MET A 149 -13.95 -1.99 -9.44
N VAL A 150 -13.82 -1.26 -10.56
CA VAL A 150 -14.90 -1.15 -11.57
C VAL A 150 -15.18 -2.52 -12.20
N ARG A 151 -14.15 -3.34 -12.46
CA ARG A 151 -14.30 -4.74 -12.94
C ARG A 151 -15.07 -5.61 -11.98
N LYS A 152 -14.93 -5.39 -10.67
CA LYS A 152 -15.67 -6.10 -9.61
C LYS A 152 -17.06 -5.53 -9.34
N GLY A 153 -17.48 -4.51 -10.12
CA GLY A 153 -18.81 -3.91 -10.06
C GLY A 153 -18.97 -2.79 -9.04
N HIS A 154 -17.89 -2.35 -8.40
CA HIS A 154 -17.92 -1.20 -7.49
C HIS A 154 -17.87 0.10 -8.30
N GLN A 155 -18.54 1.15 -7.81
CA GLN A 155 -18.33 2.49 -8.34
C GLN A 155 -17.03 3.06 -7.77
N VAL A 156 -16.24 3.75 -8.60
CA VAL A 156 -15.04 4.48 -8.17
C VAL A 156 -15.17 5.93 -8.62
N ARG A 157 -15.14 6.85 -7.65
CA ARG A 157 -15.26 8.29 -7.91
C ARG A 157 -14.25 9.07 -7.08
N TYR A 158 -13.47 9.92 -7.73
CA TYR A 158 -12.63 10.89 -7.05
C TYR A 158 -13.29 12.27 -7.03
N GLU A 159 -12.93 13.04 -6.01
CA GLU A 159 -13.31 14.42 -5.79
C GLU A 159 -12.00 15.19 -5.56
N SER A 160 -11.59 16.01 -6.52
CA SER A 160 -10.37 16.81 -6.41
C SER A 160 -10.33 17.93 -7.46
N ALA A 161 -9.64 19.02 -7.12
CA ALA A 161 -9.45 20.20 -7.97
C ALA A 161 -10.78 20.76 -8.53
N GLN A 162 -11.86 20.72 -7.73
CA GLN A 162 -13.23 21.12 -8.10
C GLN A 162 -13.92 20.21 -9.12
N TYR A 163 -13.32 19.07 -9.48
CA TYR A 163 -13.87 18.09 -10.41
C TYR A 163 -14.23 16.77 -9.72
N TYR A 164 -15.26 16.15 -10.26
CA TYR A 164 -15.58 14.74 -10.05
C TYR A 164 -14.95 13.90 -11.15
N TRP A 165 -14.26 12.84 -10.76
CA TRP A 165 -13.56 11.94 -11.67
C TRP A 165 -14.17 10.55 -11.52
N SER A 166 -15.02 10.16 -12.46
CA SER A 166 -15.77 8.89 -12.37
C SER A 166 -15.17 7.87 -13.34
N PHE A 167 -14.74 6.73 -12.81
CA PHE A 167 -14.15 5.67 -13.61
C PHE A 167 -15.23 4.66 -14.01
N GLN A 168 -15.32 4.37 -15.31
CA GLN A 168 -16.25 3.39 -15.85
C GLN A 168 -15.76 2.78 -17.16
N PHE A 169 -16.20 1.57 -17.46
CA PHE A 169 -15.96 0.98 -18.77
C PHE A 169 -16.81 1.65 -19.85
N GLY A 170 -16.19 1.90 -20.99
CA GLY A 170 -16.83 2.51 -22.14
C GLY A 170 -16.11 2.19 -23.44
N GLY A 171 -16.41 2.96 -24.48
CA GLY A 171 -15.99 2.62 -25.84
C GLY A 171 -17.07 1.82 -26.55
N ARG A 172 -16.84 1.46 -27.82
CA ARG A 172 -17.82 0.71 -28.63
C ARG A 172 -18.13 -0.67 -28.03
N ASP A 173 -17.14 -1.29 -27.40
CA ASP A 173 -17.18 -2.63 -26.82
C ASP A 173 -17.32 -2.64 -25.29
N LYS A 174 -17.33 -1.47 -24.64
CA LYS A 174 -17.24 -1.35 -23.17
C LYS A 174 -16.06 -2.13 -22.56
N ASN A 175 -14.95 -2.23 -23.29
CA ASN A 175 -13.77 -2.98 -22.87
C ASN A 175 -12.65 -2.10 -22.33
N HIS A 176 -12.77 -0.77 -22.45
CA HIS A 176 -11.71 0.15 -22.04
C HIS A 176 -12.15 1.01 -20.86
N LEU A 177 -11.22 1.27 -19.94
CA LEU A 177 -11.47 2.14 -18.80
C LEU A 177 -11.41 3.61 -19.22
N TYR A 178 -12.44 4.36 -18.85
CA TYR A 178 -12.51 5.80 -19.05
C TYR A 178 -12.66 6.53 -17.73
N CYS A 179 -12.05 7.71 -17.66
CA CYS A 179 -12.30 8.71 -16.62
C CYS A 179 -13.25 9.79 -17.17
N HIS A 180 -14.37 10.00 -16.50
CA HIS A 180 -15.32 11.05 -16.79
C HIS A 180 -15.11 12.22 -15.81
N LEU A 181 -14.75 13.37 -16.36
CA LEU A 181 -14.54 14.61 -15.63
C LEU A 181 -15.79 15.47 -15.67
N ALA A 182 -16.32 15.81 -14.50
CA ALA A 182 -17.45 16.73 -14.36
C ALA A 182 -17.15 17.78 -13.29
N PRO A 183 -17.20 19.09 -13.62
CA PRO A 183 -16.96 20.13 -12.63
C PRO A 183 -18.08 20.15 -11.58
N MET A 184 -17.75 20.47 -10.34
CA MET A 184 -18.75 20.87 -9.36
C MET A 184 -19.32 22.23 -9.74
N LYS A 185 -20.63 22.44 -9.54
CA LYS A 185 -21.24 23.76 -9.77
C LYS A 185 -20.56 24.82 -8.90
N ASP A 186 -20.14 25.93 -9.50
CA ASP A 186 -19.46 27.04 -8.81
C ASP A 186 -20.21 27.51 -7.57
N THR A 187 -21.53 27.66 -7.66
CA THR A 187 -22.38 28.04 -6.51
C THR A 187 -22.23 27.09 -5.32
N LYS A 188 -22.06 25.80 -5.56
CA LYS A 188 -21.83 24.81 -4.50
C LYS A 188 -20.42 24.90 -3.92
N VAL A 189 -19.42 25.14 -4.78
CA VAL A 189 -18.02 25.33 -4.36
C VAL A 189 -17.90 26.58 -3.50
N THR A 190 -18.37 27.74 -3.99
CA THR A 190 -18.36 29.01 -3.26
C THR A 190 -19.09 28.90 -1.92
N SER A 191 -20.27 28.27 -1.89
CA SER A 191 -21.02 28.07 -0.64
C SER A 191 -20.29 27.15 0.35
N ALA A 192 -19.53 26.17 -0.13
CA ALA A 192 -18.74 25.30 0.72
C ALA A 192 -17.48 26.02 1.25
N MET A 193 -16.80 26.79 0.41
CA MET A 193 -15.66 27.63 0.79
C MET A 193 -16.06 28.69 1.82
N LEU A 194 -17.22 29.32 1.66
CA LEU A 194 -17.73 30.31 2.63
C LEU A 194 -17.98 29.68 4.01
N ARG A 195 -18.61 28.50 4.05
CA ARG A 195 -18.82 27.77 5.31
C ARG A 195 -17.52 27.35 5.96
N ASP A 196 -16.53 26.94 5.18
CA ASP A 196 -15.22 26.58 5.70
C ASP A 196 -14.45 27.81 6.23
N SER A 197 -14.52 28.94 5.53
CA SER A 197 -13.97 30.22 6.00
C SER A 197 -14.60 30.67 7.32
N GLN A 198 -15.93 30.56 7.45
CA GLN A 198 -16.63 30.83 8.71
C GLN A 198 -16.21 29.89 9.85
N ARG A 199 -16.02 28.59 9.56
CA ARG A 199 -15.51 27.60 10.52
C ARG A 199 -14.10 27.99 11.02
N ILE A 200 -13.22 28.38 10.10
CA ILE A 200 -11.85 28.83 10.41
C ILE A 200 -11.88 30.09 11.27
N ALA A 201 -12.69 31.09 10.89
CA ALA A 201 -12.85 32.32 11.67
C ALA A 201 -13.39 32.07 13.08
N ALA A 202 -14.25 31.04 13.24
CA ALA A 202 -14.76 30.60 14.53
C ALA A 202 -13.78 29.71 15.33
N GLY A 203 -12.56 29.46 14.85
CA GLY A 203 -11.56 28.63 15.54
C GLY A 203 -11.95 27.16 15.67
N ARG A 204 -12.93 26.67 14.89
CA ARG A 204 -13.41 25.29 14.99
C ARG A 204 -12.47 24.34 14.26
N ALA A 205 -12.17 23.20 14.87
CA ALA A 205 -11.36 22.14 14.26
C ALA A 205 -11.94 21.69 12.91
N ARG A 206 -11.07 21.19 12.03
CA ARG A 206 -11.49 20.65 10.73
C ARG A 206 -12.26 19.36 10.93
N GLU A 207 -13.41 19.25 10.28
CA GLU A 207 -14.21 18.02 10.28
C GLU A 207 -13.55 16.92 9.43
N LEU A 208 -13.86 15.64 9.69
CA LEU A 208 -13.48 14.51 8.83
C LEU A 208 -14.33 14.48 7.55
N LYS A 209 -14.09 15.49 6.72
CA LYS A 209 -14.80 15.79 5.48
C LYS A 209 -13.83 16.37 4.47
N SER A 210 -13.91 15.85 3.25
CA SER A 210 -13.12 16.34 2.13
C SER A 210 -13.70 17.63 1.54
N ASN A 211 -12.80 18.53 1.18
CA ASN A 211 -13.05 19.78 0.47
C ASN A 211 -12.57 19.62 -0.98
N ILE A 212 -13.49 19.49 -1.93
CA ILE A 212 -13.15 19.18 -3.34
C ILE A 212 -12.19 20.20 -3.99
N TRP A 213 -12.09 21.42 -3.46
CA TRP A 213 -11.23 22.48 -3.98
C TRP A 213 -9.79 22.43 -3.45
N GLU A 214 -9.48 21.68 -2.41
CA GLU A 214 -8.13 21.62 -1.79
C GLU A 214 -7.66 20.20 -1.45
N ASP A 215 -8.56 19.21 -1.48
CA ASP A 215 -8.26 17.82 -1.13
C ASP A 215 -8.40 16.88 -2.34
N VAL A 216 -7.88 15.67 -2.18
CA VAL A 216 -8.22 14.52 -3.02
C VAL A 216 -8.91 13.48 -2.16
N SER A 217 -10.08 13.05 -2.62
CA SER A 217 -10.87 12.02 -1.95
C SER A 217 -11.33 11.00 -2.98
N VAL A 218 -11.06 9.71 -2.74
CA VAL A 218 -11.58 8.60 -3.54
C VAL A 218 -12.67 7.88 -2.77
N LYS A 219 -13.79 7.61 -3.43
CA LYS A 219 -14.95 6.91 -2.90
C LYS A 219 -15.21 5.65 -3.73
N ILE A 220 -15.31 4.51 -3.05
CA ILE A 220 -15.39 3.17 -3.67
C ILE A 220 -16.58 2.39 -3.08
N GLY A 221 -17.39 1.75 -3.92
CA GLY A 221 -18.52 0.91 -3.49
C GLY A 221 -19.86 1.45 -4.00
N ARG A 222 -20.87 1.52 -3.15
CA ARG A 222 -22.18 2.12 -3.47
C ARG A 222 -22.19 3.61 -3.13
N VAL A 223 -21.53 4.42 -3.94
CA VAL A 223 -21.41 5.86 -3.66
C VAL A 223 -22.71 6.58 -4.06
N TYR A 224 -23.25 7.42 -3.16
CA TYR A 224 -24.44 8.26 -3.41
C TYR A 224 -25.69 7.52 -3.93
N ASN A 225 -25.98 6.32 -3.39
CA ASN A 225 -27.12 5.49 -3.81
C ASN A 225 -27.10 5.09 -5.30
N SER A 226 -25.93 5.07 -5.91
CA SER A 226 -25.76 4.61 -7.28
C SER A 226 -25.97 3.09 -7.43
N ASN A 227 -25.86 2.62 -8.68
CA ASN A 227 -25.90 1.20 -9.04
C ASN A 227 -24.60 0.43 -8.71
N GLY A 228 -23.65 1.04 -8.00
CA GLY A 228 -22.41 0.37 -7.61
C GLY A 228 -22.67 -0.72 -6.56
N LYS A 229 -21.93 -1.84 -6.65
CA LYS A 229 -21.98 -2.92 -5.67
C LYS A 229 -21.51 -2.41 -4.29
N MET A 230 -22.29 -2.69 -3.25
CA MET A 230 -21.90 -2.43 -1.86
C MET A 230 -20.70 -3.29 -1.48
N ILE A 231 -19.81 -2.73 -0.66
CA ILE A 231 -18.74 -3.47 -0.01
C ILE A 231 -19.29 -3.90 1.35
N ASP A 232 -19.29 -5.20 1.65
CA ASP A 232 -19.62 -5.68 2.98
C ASP A 232 -18.43 -5.48 3.94
N PHE A 233 -18.73 -5.37 5.23
CA PHE A 233 -17.70 -5.07 6.23
C PHE A 233 -16.65 -6.18 6.35
N ALA A 234 -17.03 -7.46 6.20
CA ALA A 234 -16.08 -8.57 6.27
C ALA A 234 -15.06 -8.52 5.12
N THR A 235 -15.52 -8.22 3.91
CA THR A 235 -14.66 -7.96 2.75
C THR A 235 -13.73 -6.77 3.00
N PHE A 236 -14.23 -5.69 3.60
CA PHE A 236 -13.37 -4.55 3.94
C PHE A 236 -12.34 -4.89 5.04
N GLN A 237 -12.71 -5.67 6.05
CA GLN A 237 -11.79 -6.18 7.07
C GLN A 237 -10.71 -7.06 6.48
N ASP A 238 -11.01 -7.79 5.41
CA ASP A 238 -10.01 -8.52 4.65
C ASP A 238 -9.05 -7.58 3.89
N TRP A 239 -9.57 -6.50 3.32
CA TRP A 239 -8.74 -5.52 2.60
C TRP A 239 -7.75 -4.79 3.49
N ILE A 240 -8.12 -4.40 4.71
CA ILE A 240 -7.20 -3.67 5.61
C ILE A 240 -5.99 -4.52 6.04
N LYS A 241 -6.06 -5.85 5.93
CA LYS A 241 -4.93 -6.76 6.21
C LYS A 241 -3.76 -6.58 5.24
N VAL A 242 -3.92 -5.82 4.15
CA VAL A 242 -2.81 -5.51 3.23
C VAL A 242 -1.77 -4.58 3.84
N SER A 243 -2.03 -3.95 4.99
CA SER A 243 -1.09 -3.02 5.61
C SER A 243 -0.92 -3.27 7.10
N PHE A 244 0.35 -3.31 7.52
CA PHE A 244 0.76 -3.27 8.92
C PHE A 244 0.23 -2.05 9.67
N LEU A 245 0.07 -0.91 8.99
CA LEU A 245 -0.35 0.32 9.65
C LEU A 245 -1.85 0.33 9.96
N LEU A 246 -2.65 -0.43 9.19
CA LEU A 246 -4.09 -0.56 9.40
C LEU A 246 -4.46 -1.78 10.26
N ASN A 247 -3.71 -2.88 10.10
CA ASN A 247 -3.84 -4.10 10.90
C ASN A 247 -2.54 -4.32 11.68
N ARG A 248 -2.44 -3.66 12.84
CA ARG A 248 -1.22 -3.66 13.65
C ARG A 248 -1.13 -4.92 14.52
N PRO A 249 -0.03 -5.68 14.44
CA PRO A 249 0.24 -6.72 15.42
C PRO A 249 0.49 -6.14 16.81
N ALA A 250 0.13 -6.91 17.83
CA ALA A 250 0.35 -6.61 19.24
C ALA A 250 1.77 -7.00 19.68
N ASN A 251 2.27 -8.16 19.23
CA ASN A 251 3.57 -8.69 19.64
C ASN A 251 4.57 -8.65 18.49
N THR A 252 5.36 -7.57 18.45
CA THR A 252 6.36 -7.32 17.40
C THR A 252 7.71 -6.98 18.00
N ILE A 253 8.77 -7.58 17.45
CA ILE A 253 10.16 -7.27 17.79
C ILE A 253 10.77 -6.53 16.60
N ASN A 254 11.08 -5.25 16.79
CA ASN A 254 11.72 -4.42 15.78
C ASN A 254 13.23 -4.70 15.73
N THR A 255 13.75 -4.97 14.54
CA THR A 255 15.18 -5.19 14.28
C THR A 255 15.67 -4.28 13.16
N LEU A 256 16.98 -4.17 12.97
CA LEU A 256 17.57 -3.39 11.87
C LEU A 256 17.26 -4.01 10.49
N HIS A 257 17.00 -5.31 10.46
CA HIS A 257 16.75 -6.09 9.24
C HIS A 257 15.26 -6.21 8.88
N GLY A 258 14.37 -5.91 9.83
CA GLY A 258 12.93 -6.13 9.70
C GLY A 258 12.23 -6.27 11.04
N ASP A 259 10.92 -6.44 11.02
CA ASP A 259 10.15 -6.73 12.22
C ASP A 259 9.73 -8.20 12.24
N LEU A 260 9.93 -8.85 13.38
CA LEU A 260 9.42 -10.20 13.68
C LEU A 260 8.07 -10.07 14.38
N VAL A 261 7.03 -10.67 13.82
CA VAL A 261 5.67 -10.67 14.40
C VAL A 261 5.37 -12.03 14.99
N LEU A 262 5.25 -12.07 16.33
CA LEU A 262 4.99 -13.29 17.08
C LEU A 262 3.49 -13.67 17.14
N ASP A 263 2.61 -12.76 16.72
CA ASP A 263 1.18 -13.02 16.67
C ASP A 263 0.84 -14.06 15.59
N LEU A 264 0.29 -15.20 16.01
CA LEU A 264 -0.01 -16.33 15.13
C LEU A 264 -1.00 -16.00 14.00
N GLU A 265 -1.80 -14.94 14.14
CA GLU A 265 -2.69 -14.49 13.06
C GLU A 265 -1.93 -13.95 11.83
N PHE A 266 -0.66 -13.57 12.02
CA PHE A 266 0.26 -13.14 10.97
C PHE A 266 1.20 -14.27 10.52
N SER A 267 1.01 -15.49 11.03
CA SER A 267 1.75 -16.67 10.59
C SER A 267 1.74 -16.79 9.07
N ASN A 268 2.90 -17.15 8.51
CA ASN A 268 3.14 -17.29 7.08
C ASN A 268 3.08 -15.99 6.24
N ARG A 269 2.80 -14.83 6.85
CA ARG A 269 2.62 -13.57 6.12
C ARG A 269 3.91 -12.79 6.00
N VAL A 270 4.19 -12.35 4.78
CA VAL A 270 5.36 -11.51 4.46
C VAL A 270 4.89 -10.14 4.00
N PHE A 271 5.54 -9.12 4.54
CA PHE A 271 5.32 -7.74 4.19
C PHE A 271 6.66 -7.06 3.90
N LEU A 272 6.61 -6.02 3.10
CA LEU A 272 7.74 -5.17 2.77
C LEU A 272 7.34 -3.72 2.97
N LYS A 273 8.11 -3.00 3.79
CA LYS A 273 7.83 -1.60 4.16
C LYS A 273 6.39 -1.40 4.65
N GLY A 274 5.85 -2.39 5.36
CA GLY A 274 4.50 -2.39 5.93
C GLY A 274 3.37 -2.76 4.96
N LEU A 275 3.67 -3.21 3.73
CA LEU A 275 2.70 -3.66 2.74
C LEU A 275 2.77 -5.17 2.55
N TYR A 276 1.61 -5.83 2.56
CA TYR A 276 1.51 -7.27 2.39
C TYR A 276 1.89 -7.67 0.96
N LEU A 277 2.89 -8.55 0.85
CA LEU A 277 3.31 -9.14 -0.40
C LEU A 277 2.52 -10.41 -0.69
N GLY A 278 2.25 -11.19 0.34
CA GLY A 278 1.61 -12.49 0.22
C GLY A 278 2.05 -13.41 1.36
N ASP A 279 1.58 -14.64 1.27
CA ASP A 279 2.12 -15.71 2.08
C ASP A 279 3.51 -16.10 1.53
N SER A 280 4.40 -16.62 2.40
CA SER A 280 5.70 -17.10 1.93
C SER A 280 5.50 -18.11 0.81
N THR A 281 6.23 -17.89 -0.29
CA THR A 281 6.20 -18.77 -1.47
C THR A 281 7.26 -19.87 -1.39
N THR A 282 7.99 -19.95 -0.28
CA THR A 282 8.92 -21.05 -0.04
C THR A 282 8.14 -22.37 0.09
N TYR A 283 8.80 -23.49 -0.21
CA TYR A 283 8.16 -24.82 -0.10
C TYR A 283 7.72 -25.14 1.35
N LYS A 284 8.24 -24.42 2.34
CA LYS A 284 7.94 -24.54 3.77
C LYS A 284 7.12 -23.33 4.22
N LYS A 285 6.26 -23.48 5.23
CA LYS A 285 5.53 -22.34 5.78
C LYS A 285 6.40 -21.59 6.79
N LEU A 286 6.22 -20.27 6.90
CA LEU A 286 6.75 -19.52 8.03
C LEU A 286 5.81 -19.68 9.23
N ARG A 287 6.36 -19.95 10.40
CA ARG A 287 5.61 -20.01 11.66
C ARG A 287 5.11 -18.64 12.05
N PHE A 288 5.92 -17.63 11.85
CA PHE A 288 5.66 -16.24 12.25
C PHE A 288 5.47 -15.31 11.05
N GLY A 289 5.09 -14.06 11.34
CA GLY A 289 4.97 -13.00 10.33
C GLY A 289 6.22 -12.13 10.28
N TYR A 290 6.49 -11.56 9.10
CA TYR A 290 7.70 -10.76 8.87
C TYR A 290 7.39 -9.48 8.11
N ASN A 291 7.95 -8.36 8.57
CA ASN A 291 7.98 -7.10 7.84
C ASN A 291 9.41 -6.72 7.48
N PHE A 292 9.79 -6.89 6.22
CA PHE A 292 11.11 -6.48 5.75
C PHE A 292 11.16 -4.96 5.54
N LEU A 293 12.27 -4.34 5.92
CA LEU A 293 12.50 -2.90 5.69
C LEU A 293 13.14 -2.63 4.31
N THR A 294 13.78 -3.63 3.74
CA THR A 294 14.48 -3.62 2.45
C THR A 294 14.13 -4.88 1.65
N GLY A 295 14.28 -4.82 0.33
CA GLY A 295 14.08 -5.97 -0.54
C GLY A 295 13.52 -5.58 -1.90
N ASP A 296 13.95 -6.29 -2.94
CA ASP A 296 13.47 -6.14 -4.30
C ASP A 296 12.25 -7.02 -4.57
N ILE A 297 11.25 -6.46 -5.22
CA ILE A 297 9.98 -7.14 -5.54
C ILE A 297 9.75 -7.24 -7.03
N ASN A 298 9.01 -8.27 -7.44
CA ASN A 298 8.59 -8.39 -8.83
C ASN A 298 7.63 -7.26 -9.25
N ARG A 299 7.38 -7.12 -10.56
CA ARG A 299 6.48 -6.10 -11.14
C ARG A 299 5.11 -6.05 -10.46
N ASP A 300 4.55 -7.21 -10.11
CA ASP A 300 3.22 -7.34 -9.51
C ASP A 300 3.21 -7.25 -7.97
N ARG A 301 4.40 -7.05 -7.36
CA ARG A 301 4.60 -6.85 -5.92
C ARG A 301 4.01 -7.97 -5.06
N GLN A 302 4.21 -9.21 -5.51
CA GLN A 302 3.67 -10.41 -4.87
C GLN A 302 4.71 -11.14 -4.03
N ARG A 303 6.00 -10.90 -4.27
CA ARG A 303 7.10 -11.68 -3.67
C ARG A 303 8.44 -10.98 -3.86
N LEU A 304 9.38 -11.30 -2.97
CA LEU A 304 10.79 -10.96 -3.13
C LEU A 304 11.37 -11.71 -4.33
N THR A 305 12.30 -11.08 -5.04
CA THR A 305 12.90 -11.67 -6.25
C THR A 305 13.98 -12.71 -5.97
N ASN A 306 14.56 -12.73 -4.76
CA ASN A 306 15.68 -13.61 -4.41
C ASN A 306 15.43 -14.40 -3.10
N PRO A 307 15.26 -15.74 -3.17
CA PRO A 307 15.08 -16.60 -1.99
C PRO A 307 16.27 -16.59 -1.01
N ASP A 308 17.50 -16.45 -1.50
CA ASP A 308 18.69 -16.40 -0.64
C ASP A 308 18.77 -15.10 0.16
N GLU A 309 18.29 -14.01 -0.43
CA GLU A 309 18.14 -12.71 0.23
C GLU A 309 17.08 -12.78 1.32
N GLU A 310 15.91 -13.37 1.03
CA GLU A 310 14.85 -13.60 2.02
C GLU A 310 15.38 -14.40 3.21
N ALA A 311 16.07 -15.51 2.99
CA ALA A 311 16.62 -16.32 4.06
C ALA A 311 17.72 -15.60 4.87
N SER A 312 18.54 -14.76 4.23
CA SER A 312 19.52 -13.91 4.92
C SER A 312 18.83 -12.86 5.81
N LEU A 313 17.77 -12.22 5.32
CA LEU A 313 16.99 -11.25 6.09
C LEU A 313 16.32 -11.91 7.30
N LEU A 314 15.68 -13.06 7.09
CA LEU A 314 15.07 -13.85 8.19
C LEU A 314 16.09 -14.19 9.27
N THR A 315 17.29 -14.65 8.86
CA THR A 315 18.35 -14.99 9.82
C THR A 315 18.84 -13.77 10.60
N GLY A 316 19.01 -12.63 9.93
CA GLY A 316 19.38 -11.37 10.58
C GLY A 316 18.33 -10.90 11.59
N ILE A 317 17.05 -10.99 11.24
CA ILE A 317 15.94 -10.66 12.13
C ILE A 317 15.98 -11.56 13.38
N TRP A 318 16.10 -12.88 13.22
CA TRP A 318 16.16 -13.80 14.35
C TRP A 318 17.39 -13.59 15.24
N ALA A 319 18.57 -13.39 14.65
CA ALA A 319 19.78 -13.14 15.41
C ALA A 319 19.65 -11.90 16.30
N GLU A 320 19.10 -10.80 15.76
CA GLU A 320 18.87 -9.58 16.53
C GLU A 320 17.74 -9.75 17.56
N ALA A 321 16.64 -10.42 17.19
CA ALA A 321 15.53 -10.69 18.09
C ALA A 321 15.96 -11.54 19.31
N ILE A 322 16.66 -12.66 19.08
CA ILE A 322 17.24 -13.51 20.13
C ILE A 322 18.23 -12.73 21.00
N SER A 323 18.97 -11.79 20.39
CA SER A 323 19.93 -11.00 21.14
C SER A 323 19.27 -10.07 22.18
N ARG A 324 18.02 -9.67 21.95
CA ARG A 324 17.31 -8.65 22.76
C ARG A 324 16.10 -9.17 23.53
N ASN A 325 15.51 -10.30 23.12
CA ASN A 325 14.25 -10.80 23.64
C ASN A 325 14.34 -12.29 23.95
N GLU A 326 14.11 -12.66 25.21
CA GLU A 326 14.18 -14.05 25.66
C GLU A 326 13.01 -14.91 25.13
N ASP A 327 11.85 -14.33 24.87
CA ASP A 327 10.72 -15.08 24.30
C ASP A 327 10.98 -15.47 22.84
N ALA A 328 11.67 -14.61 22.07
CA ALA A 328 12.16 -14.97 20.74
C ALA A 328 13.13 -16.17 20.82
N LEU A 329 14.02 -16.19 21.82
CA LEU A 329 14.91 -17.33 22.05
C LEU A 329 14.15 -18.61 22.38
N LYS A 330 13.12 -18.54 23.24
CA LYS A 330 12.26 -19.69 23.58
C LYS A 330 11.56 -20.26 22.34
N GLU A 331 10.93 -19.40 21.54
CA GLU A 331 10.23 -19.84 20.32
C GLU A 331 11.19 -20.37 19.26
N TYR A 332 12.37 -19.76 19.10
CA TYR A 332 13.38 -20.26 18.17
C TYR A 332 13.89 -21.65 18.56
N VAL A 333 14.20 -21.85 19.84
CA VAL A 333 14.64 -23.17 20.35
C VAL A 333 13.52 -24.20 20.25
N LYS A 334 12.27 -23.81 20.46
CA LYS A 334 11.12 -24.69 20.24
C LYS A 334 11.05 -25.16 18.79
N MET A 335 11.20 -24.25 17.82
CA MET A 335 11.23 -24.62 16.40
C MET A 335 12.41 -25.55 16.06
N LEU A 336 13.57 -25.37 16.68
CA LEU A 336 14.74 -26.24 16.48
C LEU A 336 14.52 -27.66 17.05
N ARG A 337 13.74 -27.80 18.12
CA ARG A 337 13.48 -29.07 18.82
C ARG A 337 12.27 -29.84 18.29
N GLU A 338 11.47 -29.26 17.40
CA GLU A 338 10.36 -29.96 16.78
C GLU A 338 10.94 -31.04 15.84
N ASP A 339 10.58 -32.32 16.09
CA ASP A 339 11.19 -33.58 15.57
C ASP A 339 11.13 -33.79 14.05
N ASP A 340 10.88 -32.74 13.26
CA ASP A 340 10.63 -32.86 11.83
C ASP A 340 11.60 -31.96 11.06
N GLU A 341 12.57 -32.56 10.38
CA GLU A 341 13.67 -31.93 9.61
C GLU A 341 13.18 -30.97 8.49
N LYS A 342 11.86 -30.82 8.32
CA LYS A 342 11.19 -30.08 7.24
C LYS A 342 10.18 -29.02 7.70
N HIS A 343 10.07 -28.70 8.99
CA HIS A 343 8.85 -28.05 9.50
C HIS A 343 8.69 -26.54 9.17
N TRP A 344 9.70 -25.69 9.44
CA TRP A 344 9.54 -24.22 9.32
C TRP A 344 10.56 -23.55 8.41
N ALA A 345 10.10 -22.61 7.59
CA ALA A 345 10.98 -21.78 6.76
C ALA A 345 11.86 -20.83 7.61
N ASP A 346 11.42 -20.49 8.83
CA ASP A 346 12.07 -19.58 9.77
C ASP A 346 13.51 -20.01 10.15
N ILE A 347 13.78 -21.32 10.10
CA ILE A 347 15.06 -21.93 10.47
C ILE A 347 15.79 -22.58 9.28
N ASN A 348 15.29 -22.41 8.05
CA ASN A 348 15.68 -23.22 6.89
C ASN A 348 17.15 -23.06 6.43
N LEU A 349 17.92 -22.13 7.02
CA LEU A 349 19.38 -21.98 6.84
C LEU A 349 20.08 -21.63 8.16
N ALA A 350 19.48 -21.99 9.29
CA ALA A 350 20.04 -21.70 10.61
C ALA A 350 21.48 -22.21 10.73
N ASN A 351 21.77 -23.38 10.17
CA ASN A 351 23.08 -23.99 10.28
C ASN A 351 24.18 -23.22 9.52
N ASP A 352 23.83 -22.63 8.37
CA ASP A 352 24.80 -21.95 7.50
C ASP A 352 24.96 -20.46 7.84
N LYS A 353 23.90 -19.84 8.39
CA LYS A 353 23.80 -18.37 8.51
C LYS A 353 23.74 -17.85 9.95
N LEU A 354 23.60 -18.71 10.98
CA LEU A 354 23.63 -18.24 12.36
C LEU A 354 25.02 -17.75 12.78
N THR A 355 25.04 -16.60 13.45
CA THR A 355 26.27 -16.05 14.01
C THR A 355 26.70 -16.81 15.26
N SER A 356 28.02 -16.90 15.50
CA SER A 356 28.58 -17.57 16.69
C SER A 356 27.96 -17.06 18.01
N ALA A 357 27.70 -15.76 18.11
CA ALA A 357 27.06 -15.15 19.28
C ALA A 357 25.61 -15.65 19.49
N THR A 358 24.83 -15.79 18.41
CA THR A 358 23.45 -16.30 18.50
C THR A 358 23.45 -17.78 18.89
N THR A 359 24.35 -18.56 18.28
CA THR A 359 24.54 -19.98 18.62
C THR A 359 24.93 -20.17 20.08
N GLN A 360 25.80 -19.32 20.62
CA GLN A 360 26.16 -19.35 22.04
C GLN A 360 24.95 -19.11 22.95
N LYS A 361 24.09 -18.13 22.63
CA LYS A 361 22.86 -17.88 23.41
C LYS A 361 21.90 -19.06 23.39
N ILE A 362 21.70 -19.66 22.21
CA ILE A 362 20.89 -20.89 22.04
C ILE A 362 21.46 -22.01 22.92
N TRP A 363 22.77 -22.22 22.85
CA TRP A 363 23.47 -23.24 23.63
C TRP A 363 23.35 -23.04 25.15
N GLU A 364 23.55 -21.81 25.62
CA GLU A 364 23.37 -21.47 27.04
C GLU A 364 21.94 -21.69 27.51
N TYR A 365 20.95 -21.37 26.69
CA TYR A 365 19.54 -21.63 27.01
C TYR A 365 19.23 -23.13 27.06
N LEU A 366 19.73 -23.91 26.10
CA LEU A 366 19.57 -25.36 26.08
C LEU A 366 20.14 -26.02 27.35
N LYS A 367 21.33 -25.58 27.80
CA LYS A 367 21.95 -26.04 29.05
C LYS A 367 21.10 -25.73 30.30
N ARG A 368 20.43 -24.58 30.34
CA ARG A 368 19.54 -24.22 31.45
C ARG A 368 18.29 -25.09 31.50
N GLN A 369 17.81 -25.52 30.33
CA GLN A 369 16.62 -26.38 30.20
C GLN A 369 16.90 -27.85 30.49
N ASP A 370 18.17 -28.26 30.55
CA ASP A 370 18.60 -29.63 30.88
C ASP A 370 19.73 -29.62 31.93
N PRO A 371 19.41 -29.24 33.19
CA PRO A 371 20.39 -29.17 34.27
C PRO A 371 20.96 -30.55 34.65
N GLU A 372 20.20 -31.62 34.39
CA GLU A 372 20.60 -33.01 34.63
C GLU A 372 21.54 -33.58 33.55
N ARG A 373 21.72 -32.85 32.42
CA ARG A 373 22.52 -33.26 31.26
C ARG A 373 22.02 -34.57 30.63
N ASN A 374 20.71 -34.78 30.61
CA ASN A 374 20.10 -35.95 30.00
C ASN A 374 20.11 -35.89 28.46
N SER A 375 20.38 -34.73 27.87
CA SER A 375 20.45 -34.48 26.43
C SER A 375 21.87 -34.12 25.99
N PHE A 376 22.37 -34.80 24.95
CA PHE A 376 23.66 -34.46 24.34
C PHE A 376 23.45 -33.61 23.09
N PHE A 377 23.76 -32.31 23.19
CA PHE A 377 23.79 -31.41 22.05
C PHE A 377 25.19 -31.47 21.42
N TYR A 378 25.32 -31.66 20.10
CA TYR A 378 26.63 -31.69 19.44
C TYR A 378 26.62 -31.02 18.07
N TYR A 379 27.80 -30.60 17.64
CA TYR A 379 28.05 -30.09 16.30
C TYR A 379 28.61 -31.24 15.44
N THR A 380 27.96 -31.56 14.32
CA THR A 380 28.53 -32.50 13.35
C THR A 380 29.36 -31.72 12.35
N LYS A 381 30.68 -31.87 12.41
CA LYS A 381 31.59 -31.33 11.41
C LYS A 381 31.87 -32.44 10.38
N THR A 382 30.98 -32.62 9.42
CA THR A 382 31.24 -33.52 8.29
C THR A 382 32.23 -32.88 7.31
N GLN A 383 33.11 -33.70 6.75
CA GLN A 383 34.27 -33.29 5.95
C GLN A 383 33.91 -32.77 4.53
N GLU A 384 32.62 -32.64 4.24
CA GLU A 384 32.08 -31.90 3.10
C GLU A 384 31.05 -30.90 3.66
N GLN A 385 31.17 -29.64 3.24
CA GLN A 385 30.47 -28.48 3.78
C GLN A 385 28.95 -28.64 3.79
N ILE A 386 28.41 -29.16 4.89
CA ILE A 386 26.99 -29.06 5.25
C ILE A 386 26.95 -28.90 6.76
N TYR A 387 26.50 -27.75 7.24
CA TYR A 387 26.32 -27.49 8.66
C TYR A 387 25.02 -28.21 9.07
N ASN A 388 25.10 -29.20 9.97
CA ASN A 388 23.94 -29.92 10.50
C ASN A 388 23.92 -29.82 12.03
N PHE A 389 22.92 -29.11 12.58
CA PHE A 389 22.44 -29.32 13.96
C PHE A 389 21.52 -30.55 13.94
N SER A 390 21.87 -31.59 14.69
CA SER A 390 21.02 -32.77 14.88
C SER A 390 20.66 -32.88 16.37
N PHE A 391 19.39 -33.06 16.68
CA PHE A 391 18.89 -33.30 18.03
C PHE A 391 18.57 -34.79 18.15
N TYR A 392 19.21 -35.49 19.10
CA TYR A 392 18.82 -36.85 19.47
C TYR A 392 18.42 -36.84 20.94
N GLN A 393 17.17 -37.21 21.22
CA GLN A 393 16.74 -37.71 22.53
C GLN A 393 16.90 -39.23 22.52
N TYR A 394 17.43 -39.80 23.61
CA TYR A 394 17.37 -41.24 23.87
C TYR A 394 16.04 -41.60 24.52
#